data_AF-A0A4Y2P1U3-F1
#
_entry.id   AF-A0A4Y2P1U3-F1
#
_cell.length_a   1.000
_cell.length_b   1.000
_cell.length_c   1.000
_cell.angle_alpha   90.00
_cell.angle_beta   90.00
_cell.angle_gamma   90.00
#
_symmetry.space_group_name_H-M   'P 1'
#
loop_
_entity.id
_entity.type
_entity.pdbx_description
1 polymer ?
#
loop_
_entity_poly.entity_id
_entity_poly.type
_entity_poly.pdbx_seq_one_letter_code
_entity_poly.pdbx_strand_id
1 'polypeptide(L)'
;MAITSLSCEANRSRSFDYLFNHTTRTLYKNTIQHFKKLQALDGSFGNVYTTALITQALLSSGQEHIKDWKLNATIKYLMKELNSSSVDFLTTYLALPILNGKSLMDISYVNCSANPRKHGDDPVSEINDYLGPKMRVQYSLYIGDEKDVVHTISLRVPENYTASEVMELAEIEDTKYKFEWKTSSGKMYVYEIANVTNDPEVGKFWLLYVGAANSSEALTHLTNGPDEVIMGDGEQLVFWYKTAMI
;
A
#
# COMPACT_ATOMS: atom_id res chain seq x y z
N MET A 1 -21.79 10.72 5.12
CA MET A 1 -22.11 9.84 6.26
C MET A 1 -23.01 8.67 5.88
N ALA A 2 -24.27 8.87 5.45
CA ALA A 2 -25.14 7.72 5.09
C ALA A 2 -24.53 6.78 4.03
N ILE A 3 -23.90 7.34 3.00
CA ILE A 3 -23.16 6.56 1.98
C ILE A 3 -22.01 5.79 2.62
N THR A 4 -21.13 6.46 3.40
CA THR A 4 -20.04 5.83 4.16
C THR A 4 -20.52 4.62 4.97
N SER A 5 -21.65 4.73 5.67
CA SER A 5 -22.24 3.63 6.45
C SER A 5 -22.73 2.48 5.56
N LEU A 6 -23.44 2.79 4.47
CA LEU A 6 -23.91 1.78 3.52
C LEU A 6 -22.74 1.07 2.83
N SER A 7 -21.68 1.79 2.49
CA SER A 7 -20.46 1.24 1.91
C SER A 7 -19.70 0.35 2.90
N CYS A 8 -19.75 0.66 4.20
CA CYS A 8 -19.14 -0.19 5.24
C CYS A 8 -19.87 -1.53 5.33
N GLU A 9 -21.20 -1.49 5.42
CA GLU A 9 -22.05 -2.68 5.52
C GLU A 9 -21.96 -3.56 4.26
N ALA A 10 -21.87 -2.91 3.10
CA ALA A 10 -21.56 -3.54 1.82
C ALA A 10 -20.23 -4.32 1.82
N ASN A 11 -19.17 -3.68 2.31
CA ASN A 11 -17.82 -4.23 2.31
C ASN A 11 -17.70 -5.44 3.27
N ARG A 12 -18.34 -5.34 4.45
CA ARG A 12 -18.38 -6.43 5.44
C ARG A 12 -19.03 -7.71 4.90
N SER A 13 -20.09 -7.57 4.12
CA SER A 13 -20.90 -8.70 3.66
C SER A 13 -20.39 -9.36 2.36
N ARG A 14 -19.33 -8.83 1.74
CA ARG A 14 -18.76 -9.26 0.45
C ARG A 14 -19.77 -9.41 -0.71
N SER A 15 -20.97 -8.85 -0.57
CA SER A 15 -22.01 -8.93 -1.59
C SER A 15 -23.01 -7.78 -1.48
N PHE A 16 -22.79 -6.74 -2.28
CA PHE A 16 -23.68 -5.58 -2.37
C PHE A 16 -25.07 -5.94 -2.92
N ASP A 17 -25.13 -6.91 -3.83
CA ASP A 17 -26.32 -7.25 -4.60
C ASP A 17 -27.36 -8.07 -3.83
N TYR A 18 -26.94 -8.82 -2.80
CA TYR A 18 -27.85 -9.59 -1.94
C TYR A 18 -28.32 -8.81 -0.71
N LEU A 19 -27.56 -7.82 -0.27
CA LEU A 19 -27.79 -7.15 1.02
C LEU A 19 -28.81 -6.01 0.93
N PHE A 20 -28.83 -5.27 -0.19
CA PHE A 20 -29.69 -4.11 -0.35
C PHE A 20 -30.82 -4.38 -1.35
N ASN A 21 -32.03 -3.95 -0.99
CA ASN A 21 -33.14 -3.95 -1.93
C ASN A 21 -32.81 -3.08 -3.16
N HIS A 22 -33.53 -3.32 -4.26
CA HIS A 22 -33.32 -2.60 -5.52
C HIS A 22 -33.37 -1.07 -5.33
N THR A 23 -34.32 -0.57 -4.54
CA THR A 23 -34.53 0.86 -4.29
C THR A 23 -33.33 1.51 -3.60
N THR A 24 -32.80 0.91 -2.53
CA THR A 24 -31.64 1.39 -1.77
C THR A 24 -30.39 1.37 -2.63
N ARG A 25 -30.19 0.33 -3.44
CA ARG A 25 -29.08 0.26 -4.40
C ARG A 25 -29.15 1.37 -5.44
N THR A 26 -30.33 1.61 -6.01
CA THR A 26 -30.53 2.69 -6.98
C THR A 26 -30.29 4.04 -6.34
N LEU A 27 -30.82 4.27 -5.13
CA LEU A 27 -30.58 5.50 -4.39
C LEU A 27 -29.10 5.71 -4.10
N TYR A 28 -28.39 4.69 -3.60
CA TYR A 28 -26.95 4.73 -3.34
C TYR A 28 -26.14 5.14 -4.57
N LYS A 29 -26.38 4.48 -5.72
CA LYS A 29 -25.71 4.79 -6.98
C LYS A 29 -26.03 6.21 -7.47
N ASN A 30 -27.30 6.62 -7.39
CA ASN A 30 -27.74 7.95 -7.78
C ASN A 30 -27.12 9.05 -6.89
N THR A 31 -27.01 8.81 -5.58
CA THR A 31 -26.40 9.75 -4.65
C THR A 31 -24.90 9.90 -4.90
N ILE A 32 -24.17 8.81 -5.17
CA ILE A 32 -22.75 8.89 -5.55
C ILE A 32 -22.58 9.73 -6.81
N GLN A 33 -23.39 9.46 -7.85
CA GLN A 33 -23.36 10.23 -9.09
C GLN A 33 -23.73 11.70 -8.88
N HIS A 34 -24.68 11.97 -7.97
CA HIS A 34 -25.03 13.32 -7.59
C HIS A 34 -23.87 14.05 -6.89
N PHE A 35 -23.18 13.39 -5.95
CA PHE A 35 -22.00 13.96 -5.29
C PHE A 35 -20.93 14.38 -6.28
N LYS A 36 -20.56 13.50 -7.23
CA LYS A 36 -19.54 13.85 -8.24
C LYS A 36 -19.91 15.09 -9.05
N LYS A 37 -21.19 15.26 -9.39
CA LYS A 37 -21.70 16.43 -10.13
C LYS A 37 -21.68 17.73 -9.31
N LEU A 38 -21.65 17.64 -7.98
CA LEU A 38 -21.57 18.81 -7.11
C LEU A 38 -20.14 19.37 -6.98
N GLN A 39 -19.14 18.70 -7.55
CA GLN A 39 -17.75 19.18 -7.44
C GLN A 39 -17.60 20.53 -8.14
N ALA A 40 -17.17 21.53 -7.38
CA ALA A 40 -16.85 22.85 -7.88
C ALA A 40 -15.52 22.85 -8.67
N LEU A 41 -15.26 23.93 -9.40
CA LEU A 41 -14.05 24.08 -10.23
C LEU A 41 -12.76 24.07 -9.40
N ASP A 42 -12.82 24.54 -8.15
CA ASP A 42 -11.71 24.52 -7.19
C ASP A 42 -11.49 23.15 -6.55
N GLY A 43 -12.34 22.17 -6.86
CA GLY A 43 -12.28 20.81 -6.31
C GLY A 43 -13.10 20.61 -5.03
N SER A 44 -13.74 21.65 -4.50
CA SER A 44 -14.57 21.57 -3.29
C SER A 44 -15.96 21.01 -3.57
N PHE A 45 -16.67 20.65 -2.50
CA PHE A 45 -18.10 20.34 -2.51
C PHE A 45 -18.86 21.30 -1.57
N GLY A 46 -18.61 22.61 -1.73
CA GLY A 46 -19.18 23.66 -0.89
C GLY A 46 -18.16 24.23 0.10
N ASN A 47 -18.17 23.77 1.35
CA ASN A 47 -17.20 24.18 2.36
C ASN A 47 -16.25 23.03 2.73
N VAL A 48 -15.25 23.30 3.56
CA VAL A 48 -14.23 22.31 3.95
C VAL A 48 -14.82 21.06 4.60
N TYR A 49 -15.83 21.20 5.47
CA TYR A 49 -16.46 20.07 6.16
C TYR A 49 -17.29 19.20 5.20
N THR A 50 -18.09 19.83 4.32
CA THR A 50 -18.88 19.09 3.32
C THR A 50 -17.98 18.43 2.30
N THR A 51 -16.90 19.12 1.90
CA THR A 51 -15.86 18.57 1.03
C THR A 51 -15.24 17.33 1.64
N ALA A 52 -14.84 17.38 2.90
CA ALA A 52 -14.24 16.25 3.58
C ALA A 52 -15.24 15.07 3.70
N LEU A 53 -16.47 15.32 4.14
CA LEU A 53 -17.47 14.27 4.33
C LEU A 53 -17.91 13.60 3.01
N ILE A 54 -18.05 14.36 1.93
CA ILE A 54 -18.39 13.82 0.61
C ILE A 54 -17.21 13.03 0.06
N THR A 55 -15.99 13.54 0.22
CA THR A 55 -14.78 12.83 -0.22
C THR A 55 -14.61 11.50 0.48
N GLN A 56 -14.74 11.46 1.82
CA GLN A 56 -14.72 10.19 2.55
C GLN A 56 -15.82 9.24 2.07
N ALA A 57 -17.03 9.73 1.76
CA ALA A 57 -18.09 8.90 1.21
C ALA A 57 -17.77 8.33 -0.17
N LEU A 58 -17.12 9.10 -1.04
CA LEU A 58 -16.69 8.67 -2.36
C LEU A 58 -15.54 7.65 -2.28
N LEU A 59 -14.55 7.87 -1.41
CA LEU A 59 -13.47 6.90 -1.12
C LEU A 59 -14.04 5.59 -0.57
N SER A 60 -14.92 5.67 0.43
CA SER A 60 -15.63 4.50 0.96
C SER A 60 -16.41 3.72 -0.09
N SER A 61 -16.83 4.38 -1.18
CA SER A 61 -17.59 3.77 -2.28
C SER A 61 -16.71 3.25 -3.42
N GLY A 62 -15.37 3.24 -3.27
CA GLY A 62 -14.45 2.76 -4.31
C GLY A 62 -14.40 3.65 -5.55
N GLN A 63 -14.57 4.97 -5.40
CA GLN A 63 -14.65 5.91 -6.51
C GLN A 63 -13.31 6.61 -6.83
N GLU A 64 -12.26 6.35 -6.05
CA GLU A 64 -10.93 6.99 -6.11
C GLU A 64 -10.23 6.90 -7.47
N HIS A 65 -10.51 5.86 -8.25
CA HIS A 65 -9.88 5.64 -9.56
C HIS A 65 -10.76 6.05 -10.76
N ILE A 66 -11.94 6.62 -10.52
CA ILE A 66 -12.90 6.92 -11.60
C ILE A 66 -12.67 8.34 -12.14
N LYS A 67 -12.63 8.47 -13.46
CA LYS A 67 -12.31 9.72 -14.17
C LYS A 67 -13.33 10.85 -14.02
N ASP A 68 -14.56 10.53 -13.58
CA ASP A 68 -15.67 11.48 -13.44
C ASP A 68 -15.62 12.28 -12.12
N TRP A 69 -14.59 12.06 -11.29
CA TRP A 69 -14.32 12.83 -10.08
C TRP A 69 -12.86 13.29 -10.04
N LYS A 70 -12.64 14.59 -9.84
CA LYS A 70 -11.30 15.17 -9.80
C LYS A 70 -10.72 15.13 -8.37
N LEU A 71 -10.37 13.95 -7.87
CA LEU A 71 -9.84 13.77 -6.52
C LEU A 71 -8.60 14.65 -6.24
N ASN A 72 -7.66 14.78 -7.20
CA ASN A 72 -6.47 15.63 -7.05
C ASN A 72 -6.84 17.11 -6.79
N ALA A 73 -7.86 17.63 -7.45
CA ALA A 73 -8.33 19.00 -7.20
C ALA A 73 -8.87 19.14 -5.77
N THR A 74 -9.62 18.14 -5.29
CA THR A 74 -10.13 18.10 -3.92
C THR A 74 -9.01 18.02 -2.87
N ILE A 75 -7.98 17.22 -3.10
CA ILE A 75 -6.81 17.14 -2.22
C ILE A 75 -6.11 18.50 -2.14
N LYS A 76 -5.86 19.15 -3.28
CA LYS A 76 -5.26 20.50 -3.32
C LYS A 76 -6.09 21.53 -2.55
N TYR A 77 -7.41 21.48 -2.68
CA TYR A 77 -8.32 22.32 -1.91
C TYR A 77 -8.19 22.08 -0.40
N LEU A 78 -8.27 20.81 0.05
CA LEU A 78 -8.17 20.47 1.47
C LEU A 78 -6.80 20.83 2.07
N MET A 79 -5.70 20.62 1.35
CA MET A 79 -4.37 21.03 1.80
C MET A 79 -4.27 22.56 1.95
N LYS A 80 -4.88 23.32 1.04
CA LYS A 80 -4.94 24.78 1.13
C LYS A 80 -5.68 25.23 2.39
N GLU A 81 -6.83 24.63 2.68
CA GLU A 81 -7.62 24.94 3.88
C GLU A 81 -6.88 24.57 5.18
N LEU A 82 -6.18 23.43 5.19
CA LEU A 82 -5.37 22.97 6.33
C LEU A 82 -4.15 23.87 6.60
N ASN A 83 -3.59 24.48 5.55
CA ASN A 83 -2.48 25.42 5.67
C ASN A 83 -2.92 26.87 6.02
N SER A 84 -4.21 27.09 6.27
CA SER A 84 -4.70 28.39 6.71
C SER A 84 -4.26 28.70 8.15
N SER A 85 -4.11 29.99 8.47
CA SER A 85 -3.65 30.44 9.80
C SER A 85 -4.63 30.17 10.95
N SER A 86 -5.86 29.74 10.63
CA SER A 86 -6.94 29.53 11.60
C SER A 86 -7.68 28.22 11.33
N VAL A 87 -6.94 27.14 11.09
CA VAL A 87 -7.55 25.81 10.91
C VAL A 87 -8.19 25.34 12.22
N ASP A 88 -9.44 24.91 12.15
CA ASP A 88 -10.14 24.36 13.31
C ASP A 88 -9.94 22.84 13.42
N PHE A 89 -10.10 22.32 14.64
CA PHE A 89 -9.92 20.88 14.93
C PHE A 89 -10.81 19.98 14.07
N LEU A 90 -12.06 20.39 13.80
CA LEU A 90 -13.00 19.58 13.04
C LEU A 90 -12.57 19.48 11.56
N THR A 91 -12.01 20.54 11.00
CA THR A 91 -11.40 20.54 9.68
C THR A 91 -10.27 19.51 9.61
N THR A 92 -9.34 19.55 10.56
CA THR A 92 -8.24 18.58 10.64
C THR A 92 -8.75 17.15 10.80
N TYR A 93 -9.68 16.93 11.73
CA TYR A 93 -10.26 15.62 12.00
C TYR A 93 -10.92 14.98 10.76
N LEU A 94 -11.65 15.77 9.97
CA LEU A 94 -12.33 15.27 8.79
C LEU A 94 -11.41 15.16 7.56
N ALA A 95 -10.42 16.03 7.42
CA ALA A 95 -9.55 16.08 6.25
C ALA A 95 -8.36 15.11 6.34
N LEU A 96 -7.79 14.90 7.51
CA LEU A 96 -6.57 14.11 7.67
C LEU A 96 -6.68 12.66 7.18
N PRO A 97 -7.79 11.92 7.42
CA PRO A 97 -7.95 10.58 6.86
C PRO A 97 -7.89 10.56 5.33
N ILE A 98 -8.48 11.57 4.69
CA ILE A 98 -8.53 11.69 3.22
C ILE A 98 -7.13 11.86 2.64
N LEU A 99 -6.27 12.66 3.29
CA LEU A 99 -4.90 12.88 2.84
C LEU A 99 -4.05 11.60 2.91
N ASN A 100 -4.45 10.64 3.74
CA ASN A 100 -3.85 9.31 3.84
C ASN A 100 -4.54 8.28 2.93
N GLY A 101 -5.41 8.72 2.02
CA GLY A 101 -6.20 7.83 1.16
C GLY A 101 -7.20 6.96 1.93
N LYS A 102 -7.58 7.36 3.14
CA LYS A 102 -8.49 6.63 4.03
C LYS A 102 -9.81 7.39 4.24
N SER A 103 -10.75 6.66 4.82
CA SER A 103 -12.07 7.12 5.24
C SER A 103 -12.40 6.56 6.62
N LEU A 104 -13.53 6.97 7.21
CA LEU A 104 -13.99 6.40 8.48
C LEU A 104 -14.31 4.89 8.38
N MET A 105 -14.50 4.33 7.18
CA MET A 105 -14.65 2.88 7.02
C MET A 105 -13.38 2.13 7.39
N ASP A 106 -12.22 2.76 7.24
CA ASP A 106 -10.93 2.11 7.43
C ASP A 106 -10.56 1.88 8.90
N ILE A 107 -11.34 2.44 9.84
CA ILE A 107 -11.12 2.32 11.29
C ILE A 107 -11.07 0.84 11.72
N SER A 108 -11.92 -0.02 11.16
CA SER A 108 -11.94 -1.45 11.53
C SER A 108 -10.71 -2.23 11.05
N TYR A 109 -9.94 -1.68 10.11
CA TYR A 109 -8.74 -2.30 9.55
C TYR A 109 -7.45 -1.74 10.18
N VAL A 110 -7.55 -0.83 11.14
CA VAL A 110 -6.39 -0.26 11.84
C VAL A 110 -5.76 -1.32 12.73
N ASN A 111 -4.49 -1.62 12.48
CA ASN A 111 -3.70 -2.49 13.34
C ASN A 111 -3.24 -1.72 14.58
N CYS A 112 -4.01 -1.80 15.67
CA CYS A 112 -3.67 -1.14 16.94
C CYS A 112 -2.47 -1.77 17.67
N SER A 113 -1.99 -2.94 17.23
CA SER A 113 -0.80 -3.60 17.78
C SER A 113 0.49 -3.20 17.04
N ALA A 114 0.37 -2.61 15.84
CA ALA A 114 1.49 -1.94 15.20
C ALA A 114 1.88 -0.71 16.04
N ASN A 115 3.16 -0.58 16.36
CA ASN A 115 3.64 0.55 17.15
C ASN A 115 3.58 1.82 16.29
N PRO A 116 2.72 2.82 16.59
CA PRO A 116 2.56 4.01 15.75
C PRO A 116 3.83 4.88 15.67
N ARG A 117 4.82 4.58 16.51
CA ARG A 117 6.11 5.28 16.62
C ARG A 117 7.29 4.52 16.01
N LYS A 118 7.07 3.36 15.36
CA LYS A 118 8.14 2.58 14.73
C LYS A 118 8.38 2.93 13.25
N HIS A 119 7.47 3.64 12.59
CA HIS A 119 7.80 4.41 11.40
C HIS A 119 8.22 5.80 11.86
N GLY A 120 9.52 6.07 11.78
CA GLY A 120 10.12 7.31 12.28
C GLY A 120 9.63 8.54 11.51
N ASP A 121 9.23 9.55 12.28
CA ASP A 121 9.32 10.99 12.01
C ASP A 121 9.27 11.44 10.53
N ASP A 122 8.05 11.59 9.98
CA ASP A 122 7.58 12.75 9.17
C ASP A 122 6.22 12.39 8.51
N PRO A 123 5.09 13.06 8.83
CA PRO A 123 3.82 12.88 8.10
C PRO A 123 3.92 13.11 6.58
N VAL A 124 4.97 13.79 6.10
CA VAL A 124 5.25 13.99 4.67
C VAL A 124 5.80 12.73 4.00
N SER A 125 6.46 11.81 4.73
CA SER A 125 6.94 10.54 4.17
C SER A 125 5.76 9.64 3.77
N GLU A 126 4.74 9.53 4.61
CA GLU A 126 3.50 8.81 4.30
C GLU A 126 2.77 9.41 3.09
N ILE A 127 2.76 10.75 2.94
CA ILE A 127 2.14 11.41 1.77
C ILE A 127 2.94 11.12 0.48
N ASN A 128 4.27 11.12 0.54
CA ASN A 128 5.12 10.76 -0.59
C ASN A 128 4.97 9.28 -0.98
N ASP A 129 4.68 8.41 -0.02
CA ASP A 129 4.36 7.02 -0.31
C ASP A 129 3.08 6.85 -1.14
N TYR A 130 2.17 7.83 -1.17
CA TYR A 130 0.97 7.80 -2.02
C TYR A 130 1.08 8.70 -3.26
N LEU A 131 1.77 9.86 -3.17
CA LEU A 131 1.78 10.90 -4.21
C LEU A 131 3.15 11.14 -4.86
N GLY A 132 4.22 10.60 -4.28
CA GLY A 132 5.59 10.77 -4.76
C GLY A 132 5.90 9.96 -6.02
N PRO A 133 7.06 10.21 -6.65
CA PRO A 133 7.57 9.40 -7.74
C PRO A 133 7.60 7.92 -7.37
N LYS A 134 7.20 7.07 -8.33
CA LYS A 134 7.12 5.62 -8.15
C LYS A 134 8.11 4.94 -9.07
N MET A 135 8.83 3.96 -8.53
CA MET A 135 9.70 3.07 -9.26
C MET A 135 9.07 1.69 -9.43
N ARG A 136 9.50 0.97 -10.46
CA ARG A 136 9.09 -0.42 -10.73
C ARG A 136 10.19 -1.37 -10.30
N VAL A 137 9.86 -2.25 -9.38
CA VAL A 137 10.77 -3.32 -8.92
C VAL A 137 10.17 -4.67 -9.27
N GLN A 138 11.00 -5.62 -9.69
CA GLN A 138 10.59 -7.02 -9.78
C GLN A 138 11.11 -7.79 -8.59
N TYR A 139 10.24 -8.53 -7.90
CA TYR A 139 10.65 -9.42 -6.83
C TYR A 139 10.44 -10.88 -7.23
N SER A 140 11.52 -11.67 -7.23
CA SER A 140 11.49 -13.08 -7.62
C SER A 140 11.94 -14.01 -6.51
N LEU A 141 11.23 -15.13 -6.36
CA LEU A 141 11.63 -16.27 -5.54
C LEU A 141 12.13 -17.39 -6.46
N TYR A 142 13.37 -17.79 -6.27
CA TYR A 142 13.97 -18.93 -6.95
C TYR A 142 14.14 -20.08 -5.96
N ILE A 143 13.72 -21.29 -6.34
CA ILE A 143 13.87 -22.49 -5.51
C ILE A 143 14.61 -23.54 -6.31
N GLY A 144 15.62 -24.16 -5.70
CA GLY A 144 16.42 -25.22 -6.29
C GLY A 144 17.75 -24.71 -6.85
N ASP A 145 18.77 -25.56 -6.83
CA ASP A 145 20.13 -25.20 -7.25
C ASP A 145 20.20 -24.87 -8.76
N GLU A 146 19.33 -25.47 -9.57
CA GLU A 146 19.20 -25.21 -11.02
C GLU A 146 18.10 -24.21 -11.38
N LYS A 147 17.55 -23.47 -10.38
CA LYS A 147 16.43 -22.51 -10.56
C LYS A 147 15.17 -23.22 -11.08
N ASP A 148 14.76 -24.26 -10.37
CA ASP A 148 13.65 -25.15 -10.75
C ASP A 148 12.28 -24.46 -10.71
N VAL A 149 12.07 -23.61 -9.70
CA VAL A 149 10.82 -22.86 -9.54
C VAL A 149 11.11 -21.37 -9.49
N VAL A 150 10.35 -20.61 -10.27
CA VAL A 150 10.45 -19.15 -10.33
C VAL A 150 9.06 -18.55 -10.10
N HIS A 151 8.95 -17.71 -9.08
CA HIS A 151 7.78 -16.88 -8.84
C HIS A 151 8.18 -15.42 -8.86
N THR A 152 7.60 -14.63 -9.76
CA THR A 152 7.95 -13.22 -9.93
C THR A 152 6.71 -12.35 -9.82
N ILE A 153 6.81 -11.29 -9.03
CA ILE A 153 5.81 -10.23 -8.90
C ILE A 153 6.44 -8.90 -9.31
N SER A 154 5.68 -8.07 -10.03
CA SER A 154 6.08 -6.71 -10.38
C SER A 154 5.37 -5.72 -9.48
N LEU A 155 6.13 -4.97 -8.69
CA LEU A 155 5.61 -4.01 -7.72
C LEU A 155 5.90 -2.58 -8.16
N ARG A 156 4.99 -1.67 -7.81
CA ARG A 156 5.19 -0.23 -7.93
C ARG A 156 5.35 0.35 -6.54
N VAL A 157 6.57 0.77 -6.23
CA VAL A 157 6.97 1.24 -4.89
C VAL A 157 7.44 2.70 -4.96
N PRO A 158 7.37 3.47 -3.86
CA PRO A 158 8.05 4.76 -3.75
C PRO A 158 9.55 4.64 -4.04
N GLU A 159 10.18 5.74 -4.47
CA GLU A 159 11.63 5.80 -4.58
C GLU A 159 12.31 5.63 -3.21
N ASN A 160 13.52 5.06 -3.21
CA ASN A 160 14.35 4.78 -2.02
C ASN A 160 13.82 3.71 -1.06
N TYR A 161 12.81 2.93 -1.47
CA TYR A 161 12.39 1.75 -0.71
C TYR A 161 13.53 0.73 -0.59
N THR A 162 13.67 0.18 0.61
CA THR A 162 14.56 -0.92 0.92
C THR A 162 14.00 -2.25 0.41
N ALA A 163 14.85 -3.25 0.25
CA ALA A 163 14.43 -4.59 -0.13
C ALA A 163 13.45 -5.18 0.89
N SER A 164 13.59 -4.88 2.19
CA SER A 164 12.62 -5.31 3.21
C SER A 164 11.24 -4.69 3.02
N GLU A 165 11.16 -3.39 2.71
CA GLU A 165 9.88 -2.73 2.44
C GLU A 165 9.20 -3.28 1.17
N VAL A 166 10.00 -3.62 0.15
CA VAL A 166 9.51 -4.32 -1.05
C VAL A 166 8.94 -5.70 -0.70
N MET A 167 9.58 -6.44 0.20
CA MET A 167 9.09 -7.75 0.66
C MET A 167 7.78 -7.64 1.43
N GLU A 168 7.66 -6.66 2.34
CA GLU A 168 6.42 -6.41 3.09
C GLU A 168 5.24 -6.10 2.16
N LEU A 169 5.46 -5.27 1.14
CA LEU A 169 4.44 -4.99 0.14
C LEU A 169 4.09 -6.25 -0.68
N ALA A 170 5.09 -7.06 -1.02
CA ALA A 170 4.86 -8.30 -1.76
C ALA A 170 3.98 -9.30 -0.99
N GLU A 171 4.17 -9.42 0.33
CA GLU A 171 3.34 -10.26 1.20
C GLU A 171 1.87 -9.82 1.21
N ILE A 172 1.62 -8.50 1.20
CA ILE A 172 0.26 -7.94 1.17
C ILE A 172 -0.42 -8.25 -0.18
N GLU A 173 0.32 -8.16 -1.28
CA GLU A 173 -0.21 -8.40 -2.64
C GLU A 173 -0.40 -9.89 -2.95
N ASP A 174 0.53 -10.76 -2.54
CA ASP A 174 0.42 -12.21 -2.67
C ASP A 174 1.05 -12.93 -1.47
N THR A 175 0.19 -13.66 -0.74
CA THR A 175 0.56 -14.47 0.43
C THR A 175 1.70 -15.47 0.21
N LYS A 176 2.03 -15.84 -1.04
CA LYS A 176 3.23 -16.65 -1.36
C LYS A 176 4.54 -15.96 -0.97
N TYR A 177 4.55 -14.64 -0.91
CA TYR A 177 5.72 -13.87 -0.51
C TYR A 177 5.82 -13.66 0.99
N LYS A 178 4.88 -14.23 1.78
CA LYS A 178 4.99 -14.24 3.24
C LYS A 178 6.34 -14.80 3.66
N PHE A 179 7.00 -14.08 4.57
CA PHE A 179 8.33 -14.41 5.04
C PHE A 179 8.44 -14.23 6.55
N GLU A 180 9.36 -14.98 7.16
CA GLU A 180 9.71 -14.84 8.56
C GLU A 180 11.20 -14.47 8.67
N TRP A 181 11.50 -13.61 9.63
CA TRP A 181 12.84 -13.06 9.82
C TRP A 181 13.15 -12.85 11.29
N LYS A 182 14.44 -12.75 11.61
CA LYS A 182 14.95 -12.38 12.93
C LYS A 182 16.11 -11.43 12.81
N THR A 183 16.40 -10.68 13.87
CA THR A 183 17.64 -9.89 13.92
C THR A 183 18.83 -10.82 14.19
N SER A 184 19.85 -10.77 13.35
CA SER A 184 21.12 -11.46 13.54
C SER A 184 22.28 -10.50 13.28
N SER A 185 23.16 -10.32 14.26
CA SER A 185 24.29 -9.37 14.16
C SER A 185 23.89 -7.94 13.78
N GLY A 186 22.71 -7.49 14.22
CA GLY A 186 22.16 -6.16 13.90
C GLY A 186 21.50 -6.03 12.54
N LYS A 187 21.45 -7.10 11.74
CA LYS A 187 20.87 -7.14 10.39
C LYS A 187 19.61 -7.99 10.36
N MET A 188 18.71 -7.70 9.42
CA MET A 188 17.56 -8.55 9.14
C MET A 188 18.01 -9.86 8.49
N TYR A 189 17.75 -10.98 9.17
CA TYR A 189 18.04 -12.32 8.66
C TYR A 189 16.73 -13.04 8.36
N VAL A 190 16.42 -13.17 7.06
CA VAL A 190 15.25 -13.89 6.55
C VAL A 190 15.56 -15.38 6.56
N TYR A 191 14.72 -16.17 7.22
CA TYR A 191 14.93 -17.60 7.39
C TYR A 191 13.82 -18.48 6.85
N GLU A 192 12.71 -17.87 6.42
CA GLU A 192 11.59 -18.57 5.81
C GLU A 192 10.89 -17.66 4.81
N ILE A 193 10.54 -18.19 3.65
CA ILE A 193 9.69 -17.52 2.64
C ILE A 193 8.79 -18.60 2.03
N ALA A 194 7.51 -18.28 1.80
CA ALA A 194 6.55 -19.20 1.20
C ALA A 194 6.38 -20.54 1.98
N ASN A 195 6.52 -20.50 3.32
CA ASN A 195 6.58 -21.67 4.21
C ASN A 195 7.75 -22.64 3.92
N VAL A 196 8.80 -22.19 3.22
CA VAL A 196 10.04 -22.94 3.03
C VAL A 196 11.09 -22.35 3.98
N THR A 197 11.41 -23.09 5.03
CA THR A 197 12.40 -22.69 6.03
C THR A 197 13.82 -23.06 5.58
N ASN A 198 14.82 -22.27 5.98
CA ASN A 198 16.23 -22.62 5.87
C ASN A 198 16.48 -23.98 6.54
N ASP A 199 17.28 -24.82 5.88
CA ASP A 199 17.64 -26.15 6.36
C ASP A 199 19.17 -26.26 6.48
N PRO A 200 19.73 -26.03 7.68
CA PRO A 200 21.16 -26.11 7.92
C PRO A 200 21.74 -27.52 7.76
N GLU A 201 20.96 -28.59 7.95
CA GLU A 201 21.45 -29.98 7.88
C GLU A 201 21.84 -30.36 6.45
N VAL A 202 21.10 -29.83 5.47
CA VAL A 202 21.38 -30.00 4.03
C VAL A 202 22.03 -28.77 3.41
N GLY A 203 22.37 -27.75 4.21
CA GLY A 203 23.06 -26.53 3.79
C GLY A 203 22.25 -25.61 2.88
N LYS A 204 20.91 -25.68 2.90
CA LYS A 204 20.03 -24.86 2.05
C LYS A 204 19.53 -23.62 2.77
N PHE A 205 19.75 -22.47 2.14
CA PHE A 205 19.40 -21.18 2.70
C PHE A 205 18.76 -20.27 1.65
N TRP A 206 17.90 -19.38 2.11
CA TRP A 206 17.45 -18.21 1.37
C TRP A 206 18.58 -17.18 1.29
N LEU A 207 19.06 -16.95 0.08
CA LEU A 207 20.14 -16.02 -0.22
C LEU A 207 19.61 -14.81 -1.01
N LEU A 208 20.07 -13.62 -0.65
CA LEU A 208 19.65 -12.36 -1.25
C LEU A 208 20.50 -12.00 -2.47
N TYR A 209 19.84 -11.61 -3.55
CA TYR A 209 20.44 -11.20 -4.80
C TYR A 209 19.75 -9.96 -5.36
N VAL A 210 20.51 -9.11 -6.05
CA VAL A 210 19.98 -7.97 -6.82
C VAL A 210 20.57 -7.98 -8.23
N GLY A 211 19.79 -7.56 -9.21
CA GLY A 211 20.23 -7.34 -10.59
C GLY A 211 19.28 -6.44 -11.36
N ALA A 212 19.47 -6.31 -12.67
CA ALA A 212 18.56 -5.54 -13.53
C ALA A 212 17.49 -6.45 -14.14
N ALA A 213 16.22 -6.06 -14.04
CA ALA A 213 15.08 -6.91 -14.39
C ALA A 213 15.00 -7.36 -15.86
N ASN A 214 15.62 -6.59 -16.77
CA ASN A 214 15.62 -6.86 -18.21
C ASN A 214 17.03 -7.14 -18.76
N SER A 215 17.99 -7.42 -17.89
CA SER A 215 19.38 -7.67 -18.28
C SER A 215 19.70 -9.16 -18.20
N SER A 216 20.51 -9.64 -19.14
CA SER A 216 21.16 -10.96 -19.05
C SER A 216 22.38 -10.95 -18.12
N GLU A 217 22.66 -9.82 -17.46
CA GLU A 217 23.74 -9.70 -16.48
C GLU A 217 23.52 -10.60 -15.27
N ALA A 218 24.64 -11.02 -14.67
CA ALA A 218 24.62 -11.91 -13.51
C ALA A 218 24.02 -11.21 -12.28
N LEU A 219 23.17 -11.95 -11.56
CA LEU A 219 22.67 -11.53 -10.26
C LEU A 219 23.82 -11.38 -9.26
N THR A 220 23.85 -10.27 -8.54
CA THR A 220 24.86 -9.99 -7.51
C THR A 220 24.36 -10.50 -6.18
N HIS A 221 25.09 -11.44 -5.57
CA HIS A 221 24.80 -11.91 -4.21
C HIS A 221 25.14 -10.83 -3.19
N LEU A 222 24.23 -10.55 -2.26
CA LEU A 222 24.42 -9.57 -1.20
C LEU A 222 24.53 -10.28 0.15
N THR A 223 25.47 -9.83 0.98
CA THR A 223 25.63 -10.29 2.38
C THR A 223 24.99 -9.34 3.39
N ASN A 224 24.45 -8.23 2.91
CA ASN A 224 23.64 -7.29 3.68
C ASN A 224 22.27 -7.88 3.99
N GLY A 225 21.66 -7.41 5.08
CA GLY A 225 20.24 -7.68 5.32
C GLY A 225 19.39 -6.90 4.30
N PRO A 226 18.18 -7.38 3.95
CA PRO A 226 17.30 -6.65 3.03
C PRO A 226 16.88 -5.27 3.56
N ASP A 227 17.02 -5.01 4.86
CA ASP A 227 16.83 -3.72 5.53
C ASP A 227 17.91 -2.68 5.20
N GLU A 228 19.08 -3.10 4.71
CA GLU A 228 20.19 -2.20 4.35
C GLU A 228 20.28 -1.94 2.83
N VAL A 229 19.47 -2.63 2.02
CA VAL A 229 19.57 -2.61 0.56
C VAL A 229 18.50 -1.69 -0.01
N ILE A 230 18.89 -0.54 -0.54
CA ILE A 230 17.98 0.39 -1.23
C ILE A 230 17.80 -0.06 -2.68
N MET A 231 16.55 -0.20 -3.13
CA MET A 231 16.21 -0.62 -4.48
C MET A 231 16.17 0.57 -5.45
N GLY A 232 16.54 0.31 -6.70
CA GLY A 232 16.45 1.25 -7.83
C GLY A 232 15.31 0.94 -8.81
N ASP A 233 14.99 1.92 -9.67
CA ASP A 233 13.99 1.72 -10.73
C ASP A 233 14.45 0.73 -11.79
N GLY A 234 13.60 -0.25 -12.09
CA GLY A 234 13.90 -1.33 -13.03
C GLY A 234 14.77 -2.45 -12.46
N GLU A 235 15.09 -2.42 -11.17
CA GLU A 235 15.86 -3.48 -10.52
C GLU A 235 15.01 -4.71 -10.21
N GLN A 236 15.70 -5.84 -10.09
CA GLN A 236 15.18 -7.13 -9.69
C GLN A 236 15.77 -7.55 -8.36
N LEU A 237 14.91 -7.62 -7.35
CA LEU A 237 15.17 -8.30 -6.10
C LEU A 237 14.95 -9.80 -6.30
N VAL A 238 15.89 -10.62 -5.83
CA VAL A 238 15.77 -12.08 -5.89
C VAL A 238 16.13 -12.69 -4.55
N PHE A 239 15.23 -13.51 -4.02
CA PHE A 239 15.57 -14.45 -2.96
C PHE A 239 15.68 -15.84 -3.57
N TRP A 240 16.83 -16.49 -3.36
CA TRP A 240 17.12 -17.80 -3.94
C TRP A 240 17.36 -18.83 -2.85
N TYR A 241 16.47 -19.80 -2.73
CA TYR A 241 16.63 -20.98 -1.88
C TYR A 241 17.51 -22.02 -2.58
N LYS A 242 18.76 -22.13 -2.15
CA LYS A 242 19.73 -23.07 -2.69
C LYS A 242 20.79 -23.45 -1.67
N THR A 243 21.64 -24.39 -2.06
CA THR A 243 22.79 -24.79 -1.25
C THR A 243 23.78 -23.63 -1.14
N ALA A 244 24.07 -23.19 0.08
CA ALA A 244 25.08 -22.17 0.30
C ALA A 244 26.47 -22.80 0.11
N MET A 245 27.26 -22.25 -0.81
CA MET A 245 28.68 -22.57 -0.85
C MET A 245 29.35 -21.81 0.30
N ILE A 246 29.76 -22.56 1.32
CA ILE A 246 30.60 -22.06 2.44
C ILE A 246 32.06 -21.99 1.96
#